data_AF-A0A372R7P9-F1
#
_entry.id   AF-A0A372R7P9-F1
#
_cell.length_a   1.000
_cell.length_b   1.000
_cell.length_c   1.000
_cell.angle_alpha   90.00
_cell.angle_beta   90.00
_cell.angle_gamma   90.00
#
_symmetry.space_group_name_H-M   'P 1'
#
loop_
_entity.id
_entity.type
_entity.pdbx_description
1 polymer ?
#
loop_
_entity_poly.entity_id
_entity_poly.type
_entity_poly.pdbx_seq_one_letter_code
_entity_poly.pdbx_strand_id
1 'polypeptide(L)'
;MAYEKILFPVCFTGKKKYFEIGHEDEINFRPDDLFKKGIDTVKQDTLREARNKEWDFNEFIVMGIWKPKKNNLCNNRFMKRMRERNERIPDPGERFSYVVVKGPRLRSKEGQLIPYRVGDYMEYFDDSSEADIDDIIELYG
;
A
#
# COMPACT_ATOMS: atom_id res chain seq x y z
N MET A 1 6.52 -42.89 11.20
CA MET A 1 6.16 -41.63 10.53
C MET A 1 5.14 -41.98 9.47
N ALA A 2 3.94 -41.39 9.52
CA ALA A 2 2.90 -41.56 8.52
C ALA A 2 2.82 -40.27 7.69
N TYR A 3 2.72 -40.41 6.38
CA TYR A 3 2.54 -39.28 5.46
C TYR A 3 1.06 -39.21 5.11
N GLU A 4 0.37 -38.15 5.55
CA GLU A 4 -1.07 -37.98 5.34
C GLU A 4 -1.40 -37.07 4.15
N LYS A 5 -0.47 -36.19 3.73
CA LYS A 5 -0.71 -35.21 2.66
C LYS A 5 0.51 -35.00 1.78
N ILE A 6 0.29 -34.92 0.47
CA ILE A 6 1.28 -34.57 -0.55
C ILE A 6 0.92 -33.20 -1.11
N LEU A 7 1.90 -32.28 -1.14
CA LEU A 7 1.71 -30.91 -1.62
C LEU A 7 2.32 -30.78 -3.01
N PHE A 8 1.49 -30.89 -4.06
CA PHE A 8 1.93 -30.77 -5.44
C PHE A 8 0.78 -30.24 -6.31
N PRO A 9 1.03 -29.33 -7.26
CA PRO A 9 2.20 -28.47 -7.38
C PRO A 9 2.31 -27.49 -6.20
N VAL A 10 3.55 -27.09 -5.87
CA VAL A 10 3.85 -26.02 -4.92
C VAL A 10 4.66 -24.92 -5.61
N CYS A 11 4.27 -23.67 -5.38
CA CYS A 11 4.94 -22.50 -5.94
C CYS A 11 5.45 -21.60 -4.81
N PHE A 12 6.77 -21.48 -4.72
CA PHE A 12 7.43 -20.57 -3.77
C PHE A 12 7.68 -19.21 -4.43
N THR A 13 7.05 -18.16 -3.88
CA THR A 13 7.21 -16.78 -4.38
C THR A 13 8.13 -15.95 -3.49
N GLY A 14 8.46 -16.43 -2.29
CA GLY A 14 9.41 -15.79 -1.38
C GLY A 14 9.48 -16.47 -0.01
N LYS A 15 10.29 -15.91 0.90
CA LYS A 15 10.41 -16.45 2.26
C LYS A 15 9.06 -16.39 2.98
N LYS A 16 8.55 -17.57 3.37
CA LYS A 16 7.21 -17.76 3.95
C LYS A 16 6.05 -17.31 3.03
N LYS A 17 6.30 -17.24 1.71
CA LYS A 17 5.30 -16.92 0.69
C LYS A 17 5.20 -18.04 -0.32
N TYR A 18 4.09 -18.75 -0.32
CA TYR A 18 3.85 -19.86 -1.23
C TYR A 18 2.36 -20.14 -1.39
N PHE A 19 2.02 -20.82 -2.48
CA PHE A 19 0.71 -21.42 -2.66
C PHE A 19 0.85 -22.86 -3.14
N GLU A 20 -0.12 -23.70 -2.75
CA GLU A 20 -0.05 -25.14 -2.96
C GLU A 20 -1.44 -25.77 -3.08
N ILE A 21 -1.45 -26.95 -3.67
CA ILE A 21 -2.61 -27.84 -3.76
C ILE A 21 -2.35 -29.03 -2.84
N GLY A 22 -3.23 -29.22 -1.86
CA GLY A 22 -3.17 -30.38 -0.97
C GLY A 22 -3.79 -31.60 -1.63
N HIS A 23 -3.02 -32.66 -1.75
CA HIS A 23 -3.53 -34.00 -2.04
C HIS A 23 -3.52 -34.82 -0.76
N GLU A 24 -4.69 -35.32 -0.40
CA GLU A 24 -4.85 -36.23 0.73
C GLU A 24 -4.85 -37.66 0.18
N ASP A 25 -5.96 -38.37 0.27
CA ASP A 25 -6.09 -39.75 -0.21
C ASP A 25 -6.22 -39.85 -1.74
N GLU A 26 -6.77 -38.81 -2.39
CA GLU A 26 -6.92 -38.74 -3.85
C GLU A 26 -6.23 -37.50 -4.45
N ILE A 27 -5.75 -37.64 -5.69
CA ILE A 27 -5.05 -36.56 -6.40
C ILE A 27 -6.08 -35.54 -6.91
N ASN A 28 -6.12 -34.39 -6.24
CA ASN A 28 -7.02 -33.29 -6.58
C ASN A 28 -6.39 -32.30 -7.58
N PHE A 29 -6.61 -32.51 -8.88
CA PHE A 29 -6.14 -31.58 -9.94
C PHE A 29 -7.00 -30.32 -10.11
N ARG A 30 -8.15 -30.23 -9.44
CA ARG A 30 -9.09 -29.10 -9.54
C ARG A 30 -9.57 -28.70 -8.14
N PRO A 31 -8.67 -28.14 -7.31
CA PRO A 31 -9.05 -27.72 -5.98
C PRO A 31 -10.01 -26.53 -6.04
N ASP A 32 -11.06 -26.57 -5.21
CA ASP A 32 -11.98 -25.44 -5.03
C ASP A 32 -11.26 -24.23 -4.43
N ASP A 33 -10.31 -24.48 -3.51
CA ASP A 33 -9.48 -23.47 -2.88
C ASP A 33 -7.99 -23.83 -2.91
N LEU A 34 -7.17 -22.84 -3.26
CA LEU A 34 -5.72 -22.91 -3.19
C LEU A 34 -5.26 -22.48 -1.80
N PHE A 35 -4.43 -23.29 -1.14
CA PHE A 35 -3.77 -22.85 0.07
C PHE A 35 -2.75 -21.77 -0.31
N LYS A 36 -2.86 -20.59 0.30
CA LYS A 36 -1.95 -19.46 0.08
C LYS A 36 -1.44 -18.97 1.42
N LYS A 37 -0.13 -18.80 1.53
CA LYS A 37 0.50 -18.24 2.73
C LYS A 37 1.29 -17.01 2.37
N GLY A 38 0.99 -15.88 3.01
CA GLY A 38 1.71 -14.63 2.82
C GLY A 38 1.63 -14.04 1.40
N ILE A 39 0.62 -14.47 0.63
CA ILE A 39 0.31 -13.99 -0.72
C ILE A 39 -1.10 -13.41 -0.66
N ASP A 40 -1.20 -12.11 -0.96
CA ASP A 40 -2.48 -11.46 -1.21
C ASP A 40 -2.84 -11.69 -2.68
N THR A 41 -3.92 -12.42 -2.94
CA THR A 41 -4.38 -12.60 -4.32
C THR A 41 -5.11 -11.35 -4.80
N VAL A 42 -4.51 -10.65 -5.76
CA VAL A 42 -5.16 -9.60 -6.52
C VAL A 42 -5.82 -10.28 -7.74
N LYS A 43 -7.15 -10.21 -7.86
CA LYS A 43 -7.85 -10.73 -9.06
C LYS A 43 -7.37 -9.95 -10.29
N GLN A 44 -7.25 -10.59 -11.45
CA GLN A 44 -6.76 -9.91 -12.66
C GLN A 44 -7.73 -8.83 -13.21
N ASP A 45 -9.00 -8.84 -12.82
CA ASP A 45 -10.01 -7.84 -13.21
C ASP A 45 -10.14 -6.63 -12.27
N THR A 46 -9.27 -6.54 -11.26
CA THR A 46 -9.37 -5.55 -10.18
C THR A 46 -9.34 -4.11 -10.65
N LEU A 47 -8.61 -3.75 -11.71
CA LEU A 47 -8.50 -2.35 -12.13
C LEU A 47 -9.81 -1.81 -12.69
N ARG A 48 -10.58 -2.63 -13.41
CA ARG A 48 -11.87 -2.22 -13.98
C ARG A 48 -12.95 -2.19 -12.90
N GLU A 49 -12.94 -3.17 -12.00
CA GLU A 49 -13.84 -3.20 -10.83
C GLU A 49 -13.55 -2.04 -9.89
N ALA A 50 -12.27 -1.76 -9.59
CA ALA A 50 -11.83 -0.64 -8.79
C ALA A 50 -12.28 0.69 -9.38
N ARG A 51 -12.14 0.91 -10.69
CA ARG A 51 -12.55 2.17 -11.33
C ARG A 51 -14.05 2.43 -11.27
N ASN A 52 -14.86 1.37 -11.31
CA ASN A 52 -16.32 1.47 -11.33
C ASN A 52 -16.95 1.37 -9.93
N LYS A 53 -16.14 1.13 -8.89
CA LYS A 53 -16.59 1.10 -7.49
C LYS A 53 -16.80 2.53 -7.01
N GLU A 54 -17.90 2.76 -6.31
CA GLU A 54 -18.07 3.95 -5.49
C GLU A 54 -17.20 3.79 -4.23
N TRP A 55 -16.14 4.60 -4.12
CA TRP A 55 -15.17 4.49 -3.04
C TRP A 55 -15.60 5.32 -1.83
N ASP A 56 -15.45 4.76 -0.63
CA ASP A 56 -15.47 5.53 0.60
C ASP A 56 -14.06 6.10 0.84
N PHE A 57 -13.96 7.41 1.07
CA PHE A 57 -12.70 8.09 1.35
C PHE A 57 -11.93 7.44 2.51
N ASN A 58 -12.64 6.94 3.51
CA ASN A 58 -12.04 6.30 4.68
C ASN A 58 -11.18 5.08 4.32
N GLU A 59 -11.43 4.43 3.18
CA GLU A 59 -10.61 3.30 2.70
C GLU A 59 -9.19 3.73 2.28
N PHE A 60 -8.96 5.02 1.99
CA PHE A 60 -7.66 5.56 1.60
C PHE A 60 -6.83 6.11 2.77
N ILE A 61 -7.42 6.21 3.96
CA ILE A 61 -6.72 6.71 5.14
C ILE A 61 -5.69 5.68 5.60
N VAL A 62 -4.41 6.05 5.50
CA VAL A 62 -3.30 5.21 5.95
C VAL A 62 -2.76 5.72 7.27
N MET A 63 -2.51 4.80 8.20
CA MET A 63 -1.83 5.13 9.45
C MET A 63 -0.31 4.98 9.31
N GLY A 64 0.41 6.04 9.67
CA GLY A 64 1.87 6.08 9.79
C GLY A 64 2.33 6.16 11.24
N ILE A 65 3.56 5.71 11.49
CA ILE A 65 4.31 5.99 12.73
C ILE A 65 5.58 6.71 12.34
N TRP A 66 5.83 7.87 12.92
CA TRP A 66 7.05 8.62 12.64
C TRP A 66 8.17 8.26 13.60
N LYS A 67 9.35 7.93 13.06
CA LYS A 67 10.55 7.59 13.83
C LYS A 67 11.74 8.34 13.24
N PRO A 68 12.07 9.55 13.73
CA PRO A 68 13.09 10.41 13.12
C PRO A 68 14.48 9.77 13.05
N LYS A 69 14.82 8.94 14.05
CA LYS A 69 16.10 8.22 14.10
C LYS A 69 16.22 7.11 13.05
N LYS A 70 15.11 6.68 12.44
CA LYS A 70 15.12 5.71 11.35
C LYS A 70 15.28 6.42 10.02
N ASN A 71 16.02 5.81 9.10
CA ASN A 71 16.17 6.29 7.73
C ASN A 71 14.95 5.98 6.84
N ASN A 72 13.74 6.31 7.31
CA ASN A 72 12.54 6.23 6.46
C ASN A 72 12.43 7.50 5.62
N LEU A 73 12.96 7.42 4.40
CA LEU A 73 13.05 8.55 3.48
C LEU A 73 11.67 9.15 3.12
N CYS A 74 10.61 8.34 3.09
CA CYS A 74 9.26 8.79 2.75
C CYS A 74 8.68 9.66 3.88
N ASN A 75 8.57 9.09 5.08
CA ASN A 75 8.00 9.80 6.24
C ASN A 75 8.87 11.01 6.63
N ASN A 76 10.20 10.92 6.50
CA ASN A 76 11.06 12.05 6.85
C ASN A 76 10.91 13.21 5.85
N ARG A 77 10.66 12.95 4.56
CA ARG A 77 10.32 14.01 3.60
C ARG A 77 8.98 14.64 3.94
N PHE A 78 7.96 13.81 4.12
CA PHE A 78 6.63 14.26 4.52
C PHE A 78 6.69 15.18 5.74
N MET A 79 7.34 14.73 6.83
CA MET A 79 7.49 15.52 8.05
C MET A 79 8.31 16.79 7.85
N LYS A 80 9.34 16.77 7.00
CA LYS A 80 10.09 17.97 6.65
C LYS A 80 9.19 19.02 5.99
N ARG A 81 8.32 18.60 5.06
CA ARG A 81 7.36 19.51 4.41
C ARG A 81 6.35 20.08 5.39
N MET A 82 5.78 19.23 6.26
CA MET A 82 4.83 19.67 7.28
C MET A 82 5.46 20.66 8.26
N ARG A 83 6.73 20.45 8.62
CA ARG A 83 7.50 21.43 9.40
C ARG A 83 7.69 22.76 8.67
N GLU A 84 7.97 22.74 7.37
CA GLU A 84 8.13 23.95 6.55
C GLU A 84 6.81 24.72 6.41
N ARG A 85 5.67 24.03 6.40
CA ARG A 85 4.32 24.62 6.41
C ARG A 85 3.84 25.07 7.79
N ASN A 86 4.66 24.89 8.83
CA ASN A 86 4.33 25.19 10.23
C ASN A 86 3.12 24.39 10.76
N GLU A 87 2.94 23.16 10.25
CA GLU A 87 1.91 22.23 10.72
C GLU A 87 2.41 21.39 11.91
N ARG A 88 1.48 20.75 12.62
CA ARG A 88 1.80 19.90 13.78
C ARG A 88 2.64 18.69 13.32
N ILE A 89 3.75 18.47 14.03
CA ILE A 89 4.56 17.26 13.88
C ILE A 89 4.19 16.31 15.02
N PRO A 90 3.87 15.04 14.73
CA PRO A 90 3.62 14.04 15.77
C PRO A 90 4.91 13.76 16.56
N ASP A 91 4.76 13.39 17.82
CA ASP A 91 5.89 12.97 18.63
C ASP A 91 6.55 11.71 18.04
N PRO A 92 7.86 11.51 18.25
CA PRO A 92 8.53 10.28 17.84
C PRO A 92 7.83 9.02 18.39
N GLY A 93 7.26 8.21 17.51
CA GLY A 93 6.49 7.01 17.87
C GLY A 93 4.98 7.21 17.94
N GLU A 94 4.50 8.45 17.88
CA GLU A 94 3.07 8.76 17.74
C GLU A 94 2.56 8.31 16.36
N ARG A 95 1.30 7.89 16.33
CA ARG A 95 0.59 7.53 15.09
C ARG A 95 -0.01 8.79 14.47
N PHE A 96 0.05 8.88 13.16
CA PHE A 96 -0.63 9.93 12.40
C PHE A 96 -1.34 9.30 11.21
N SER A 97 -2.45 9.91 10.79
CA SER A 97 -3.21 9.50 9.61
C SER A 97 -2.82 10.38 8.43
N TYR A 98 -2.68 9.77 7.25
CA TYR A 98 -2.37 10.49 6.03
C TYR A 98 -3.08 9.85 4.84
N VAL A 99 -3.24 10.64 3.79
CA VAL A 99 -3.68 10.20 2.46
C VAL A 99 -2.62 10.58 1.43
N VAL A 100 -2.62 9.91 0.28
CA VAL A 100 -1.74 10.27 -0.84
C VAL A 100 -2.59 10.91 -1.92
N VAL A 101 -2.30 12.16 -2.26
CA VAL A 101 -3.11 12.98 -3.17
C VAL A 101 -2.31 13.30 -4.42
N LYS A 102 -2.97 13.31 -5.59
CA LYS A 102 -2.32 13.76 -6.81
C LYS A 102 -1.95 15.23 -6.70
N GLY A 103 -0.78 15.59 -7.22
CA GLY A 103 -0.35 16.97 -7.25
C GLY A 103 0.55 17.25 -8.45
N PRO A 104 0.87 18.53 -8.70
CA PRO A 104 1.75 18.91 -9.79
C PRO A 104 3.14 18.26 -9.62
N ARG A 105 3.83 18.06 -10.74
CA ARG A 105 5.23 17.59 -10.71
C ARG A 105 6.12 18.67 -10.10
N LEU A 106 6.75 18.34 -8.97
CA LEU A 106 7.66 19.26 -8.28
C LEU A 106 8.93 19.48 -9.10
N ARG A 107 9.48 20.69 -8.99
CA ARG A 107 10.74 21.09 -9.62
C ARG A 107 11.76 21.51 -8.57
N SER A 108 13.04 21.28 -8.86
CA SER A 108 14.15 21.78 -8.03
C SER A 108 14.26 23.29 -8.16
N LYS A 109 15.12 23.90 -7.33
CA LYS A 109 15.44 25.33 -7.42
C LYS A 109 16.07 25.69 -8.77
N GLU A 110 16.76 24.75 -9.41
CA GLU A 110 17.33 24.90 -10.76
C GLU A 110 16.30 24.61 -11.88
N GLY A 111 15.04 24.36 -11.54
CA GLY A 111 13.96 24.12 -12.50
C GLY A 111 13.87 22.69 -13.05
N GLN A 112 14.70 21.76 -12.57
CA GLN A 112 14.67 20.36 -13.00
C GLN A 112 13.50 19.61 -12.38
N LEU A 113 12.85 18.72 -13.13
CA LEU A 113 11.78 17.88 -12.61
C LEU A 113 12.33 16.91 -11.55
N ILE A 114 11.70 16.91 -10.37
CA ILE A 114 12.04 15.99 -9.30
C ILE A 114 11.35 14.64 -9.60
N PRO A 115 12.03 13.50 -9.37
CA PRO A 115 11.40 12.18 -9.47
C PRO A 115 10.17 12.08 -8.56
N TYR A 116 9.10 11.47 -9.06
CA TYR A 116 7.88 11.24 -8.29
C TYR A 116 8.18 10.35 -7.08
N ARG A 117 7.84 10.81 -5.88
CA ARG A 117 8.04 10.07 -4.63
C ARG A 117 6.79 10.24 -3.77
N VAL A 118 6.24 9.15 -3.27
CA VAL A 118 4.99 9.14 -2.49
C VAL A 118 5.01 10.15 -1.34
N GLY A 119 6.13 10.26 -0.61
CA GLY A 119 6.26 11.20 0.52
C GLY A 119 6.11 12.68 0.16
N ASP A 120 6.24 13.03 -1.13
CA ASP A 120 6.02 14.39 -1.64
C ASP A 120 4.54 14.65 -2.00
N TYR A 121 3.69 13.63 -1.87
CA TYR A 121 2.25 13.66 -2.17
C TYR A 121 1.41 13.18 -0.99
N MET A 122 2.05 12.81 0.13
CA MET A 122 1.38 12.52 1.38
C MET A 122 0.89 13.82 2.01
N GLU A 123 -0.36 13.86 2.42
CA GLU A 123 -0.98 14.98 3.13
C GLU A 123 -1.66 14.47 4.41
N TYR A 124 -1.72 15.28 5.46
CA TYR A 124 -2.47 14.90 6.65
C TYR A 124 -3.95 14.78 6.29
N PHE A 125 -4.61 13.84 6.96
CA PHE A 125 -6.05 13.80 6.94
C PHE A 125 -6.59 14.87 7.88
N ASP A 126 -7.17 15.93 7.30
CA ASP A 126 -7.98 16.90 8.02
C ASP A 126 -9.33 16.95 7.30
N ASP A 127 -10.44 16.88 8.03
CA ASP A 127 -11.80 16.80 7.45
C ASP A 127 -12.12 18.02 6.56
N SER A 128 -11.31 19.08 6.66
CA SER A 128 -11.37 20.29 5.82
C SER A 128 -10.51 20.27 4.56
N SER A 129 -9.77 19.18 4.28
CA SER A 129 -8.91 19.11 3.10
C SER A 129 -9.76 18.92 1.84
N GLU A 130 -9.66 19.89 0.92
CA GLU A 130 -10.34 19.96 -0.39
C GLU A 130 -9.81 18.92 -1.40
N ALA A 131 -9.25 17.81 -0.93
CA ALA A 131 -8.73 16.75 -1.78
C ALA A 131 -9.89 15.91 -2.30
N ASP A 132 -10.23 16.08 -3.57
CA ASP A 132 -11.25 15.29 -4.23
C ASP A 132 -10.84 13.82 -4.27
N ILE A 133 -11.80 12.92 -4.02
CA ILE A 133 -11.62 11.47 -4.11
C ILE A 133 -11.03 11.08 -5.49
N ASP A 134 -11.41 11.81 -6.54
CA ASP A 134 -10.93 11.61 -7.90
C ASP A 134 -9.41 11.79 -8.03
N ASP A 135 -8.82 12.76 -7.35
CA ASP A 135 -7.36 12.97 -7.32
C ASP A 135 -6.63 11.81 -6.64
N ILE A 136 -7.27 11.18 -5.65
CA ILE A 136 -6.70 10.01 -4.98
C ILE A 136 -6.80 8.79 -5.91
N ILE A 137 -7.96 8.54 -6.51
CA ILE A 137 -8.19 7.39 -7.40
C ILE A 137 -7.26 7.44 -8.62
N GLU A 138 -7.05 8.61 -9.24
CA GLU A 138 -6.15 8.75 -10.39
C GLU A 138 -4.67 8.42 -10.10
N LEU A 139 -4.25 8.37 -8.84
CA LEU A 139 -2.90 7.89 -8.49
C LEU A 139 -2.79 6.37 -8.46
N TYR A 140 -3.90 5.65 -8.26
CA TYR A 140 -3.94 4.21 -8.09
C TYR A 140 -4.51 3.47 -9.32
N GLY A 141 -5.15 4.17 -10.26
CA GLY A 141 -5.71 3.63 -11.51
C GLY A 141 -4.87 3.87 -12.76
#